data_AF-A0A6I6C4T4-F1
#
_entry.id   AF-A0A6I6C4T4-F1
#
_cell.length_a   1.000
_cell.length_b   1.000
_cell.length_c   1.000
_cell.angle_alpha   90.00
_cell.angle_beta   90.00
_cell.angle_gamma   90.00
#
_symmetry.space_group_name_H-M   'P 1'
#
loop_
_entity.id
_entity.type
_entity.pdbx_description
1 polymer ?
#
loop_
_entity_poly.entity_id
_entity_poly.type
_entity_poly.pdbx_seq_one_letter_code
_entity_poly.pdbx_strand_id
1 'polypeptide(L)'
;MKKLIKLMFGISLTAAFSTTVISCSRNKIKLSETDIANIINNEFSKSDSYFHSMEEVTSTLVQLFMQYNNYVKINSIGNLHQEGYLIKANKIEETTSKINFSITAQKIEKVESEFIVSDSNFYNENYKAFKWVNKINVDNDKFETDFYNKNVSIKILNLQDLDGISYEIKDGKDQVENCGFDPNNKSIFNITMIPNINSNINNQTVIIIFKAKNVKPFTIVEIKNVIKDYDPVIKTDLENSELSTKWGNRIEFNILNYSKYKNLKVSSTSYSDSLIEDFVINNGKVMTTMLYKDDKYNTFFQNSYFWLNIIADDIPAPTKIKVIINPISPFINNNDMKDINLEVGKEKEIVFDKKIKNKKLYFNNALAKKYLLFKNGNVESDSVDYSNLDKMIVEGWIYNESEDYISCKYSFDKDFSLVNNYFVTKNLVYNFTFTIEKYSDNDIKINDQTIKIQSDEDSSLKYEINNSIVNVFTKADNFYLKIKTEEFRKFNSIIKELFDSTDIDLKYTFDINQYNKEYCDIKISYSTDPEEKLNTYLIFGYNQYKLTIKINLT
;
A
#
# COMPACT_ATOMS: atom_id res chain seq x y z
N MET A 1 83.88 18.33 -39.09
CA MET A 1 82.67 18.73 -38.32
C MET A 1 81.33 18.40 -39.00
N LYS A 2 81.16 18.47 -40.33
CA LYS A 2 79.88 18.09 -40.98
C LYS A 2 79.52 16.58 -40.96
N LYS A 3 80.45 15.68 -40.60
CA LYS A 3 80.18 14.24 -40.42
C LYS A 3 79.71 13.83 -39.01
N LEU A 4 79.98 14.64 -37.98
CA LEU A 4 79.53 14.35 -36.60
C LEU A 4 78.05 14.72 -36.39
N ILE A 5 77.58 15.76 -37.08
CA ILE A 5 76.19 16.24 -36.98
C ILE A 5 75.20 15.28 -37.68
N LYS A 6 75.64 14.53 -38.70
CA LYS A 6 74.82 13.45 -39.29
C LYS A 6 74.65 12.23 -38.37
N LEU A 7 75.59 11.98 -37.47
CA LEU A 7 75.47 10.89 -36.48
C LEU A 7 74.47 11.26 -35.38
N MET A 8 74.42 12.53 -34.95
CA MET A 8 73.46 12.98 -33.93
C MET A 8 72.01 13.07 -34.42
N PHE A 9 71.77 13.26 -35.72
CA PHE A 9 70.41 13.22 -36.28
C PHE A 9 69.93 11.80 -36.62
N GLY A 10 70.85 10.85 -36.90
CA GLY A 10 70.50 9.46 -37.23
C GLY A 10 70.10 8.57 -36.05
N ILE A 11 70.35 8.99 -34.81
CA ILE A 11 70.01 8.23 -33.60
C ILE A 11 68.64 8.66 -33.02
N SER A 12 68.04 9.73 -33.55
CA SER A 12 66.79 10.30 -33.02
C SER A 12 65.48 9.67 -33.51
N LEU A 13 65.52 8.61 -34.33
CA LEU A 13 64.29 8.09 -34.99
C LEU A 13 64.02 6.58 -34.87
N THR A 14 64.87 5.78 -34.22
CA THR A 14 64.59 4.34 -33.99
C THR A 14 65.12 3.77 -32.68
N ALA A 15 65.50 4.60 -31.70
CA ALA A 15 65.86 4.10 -30.38
C ALA A 15 64.60 3.66 -29.61
N ALA A 16 64.16 2.43 -29.87
CA ALA A 16 63.38 1.66 -28.92
C ALA A 16 64.11 1.74 -27.57
N PHE A 17 63.45 2.30 -26.56
CA PHE A 17 63.95 2.29 -25.19
C PHE A 17 64.03 0.83 -24.74
N SER A 18 65.20 0.20 -24.94
CA SER A 18 65.49 -1.14 -24.46
C SER A 18 65.97 -1.00 -23.01
N THR A 19 65.10 -1.24 -22.04
CA THR A 19 65.48 -1.18 -20.62
C THR A 19 66.33 -2.41 -20.28
N THR A 20 67.45 -2.24 -19.58
CA THR A 20 68.45 -3.28 -19.28
C THR A 20 68.42 -3.61 -17.78
N VAL A 21 68.10 -4.85 -17.38
CA VAL A 21 68.26 -5.36 -16.01
C VAL A 21 69.50 -6.26 -15.97
N ILE A 22 70.47 -5.98 -15.10
CA ILE A 22 71.69 -6.79 -14.88
C ILE A 22 71.61 -7.46 -13.52
N SER A 23 71.62 -8.80 -13.45
CA SER A 23 71.64 -9.55 -12.19
C SER A 23 73.03 -10.11 -11.88
N CYS A 24 73.70 -9.67 -10.81
CA CYS A 24 74.97 -10.26 -10.38
C CYS A 24 75.01 -10.48 -8.85
N SER A 25 75.41 -11.69 -8.44
CA SER A 25 75.28 -12.17 -7.06
C SER A 25 76.43 -11.71 -6.14
N ARG A 26 76.12 -11.10 -5.00
CA ARG A 26 77.02 -11.12 -3.83
C ARG A 26 76.39 -11.42 -2.46
N ASN A 27 75.08 -11.60 -2.33
CA ASN A 27 74.41 -12.42 -1.29
C ASN A 27 72.87 -12.33 -1.38
N LYS A 28 72.21 -13.43 -1.77
CA LYS A 28 71.07 -14.08 -1.06
C LYS A 28 70.57 -15.33 -1.80
N ILE A 29 70.50 -15.36 -3.13
CA ILE A 29 70.20 -16.57 -3.93
C ILE A 29 70.88 -16.41 -5.31
N LYS A 30 71.55 -17.45 -5.83
CA LYS A 30 72.02 -17.47 -7.23
C LYS A 30 70.85 -17.98 -8.10
N LEU A 31 70.25 -17.11 -8.89
CA LEU A 31 69.18 -17.48 -9.82
C LEU A 31 69.75 -18.19 -11.06
N SER A 32 69.19 -19.35 -11.39
CA SER A 32 69.39 -20.02 -12.67
C SER A 32 68.61 -19.34 -13.80
N GLU A 33 68.92 -19.66 -15.06
CA GLU A 33 68.14 -19.22 -16.23
C GLU A 33 66.66 -19.61 -16.10
N THR A 34 66.39 -20.82 -15.59
CA THR A 34 65.05 -21.32 -15.31
C THR A 34 64.34 -20.51 -14.24
N ASP A 35 65.03 -20.10 -13.17
CA ASP A 35 64.43 -19.27 -12.12
C ASP A 35 64.01 -17.90 -12.67
N ILE A 36 64.84 -17.30 -13.53
CA ILE A 36 64.57 -16.01 -14.17
C ILE A 36 63.35 -16.11 -15.10
N ALA A 37 63.33 -17.14 -15.95
CA ALA A 37 62.20 -17.40 -16.84
C ALA A 37 60.90 -17.61 -16.05
N ASN A 38 60.95 -18.34 -14.94
CA ASN A 38 59.81 -18.57 -14.07
C ASN A 38 59.32 -17.30 -13.36
N ILE A 39 60.23 -16.44 -12.87
CA ILE A 39 59.86 -15.16 -12.25
C ILE A 39 59.12 -14.27 -13.26
N ILE A 40 59.63 -14.17 -14.49
CA ILE A 40 59.01 -13.36 -15.55
C ILE A 40 57.64 -13.94 -15.91
N ASN A 41 57.56 -15.25 -16.19
CA ASN A 41 56.30 -15.92 -16.52
C ASN A 41 55.26 -15.79 -15.41
N ASN A 42 55.66 -15.96 -14.15
CA ASN A 42 54.73 -15.87 -13.03
C ASN A 42 54.10 -14.48 -12.89
N GLU A 43 54.79 -13.40 -13.29
CA GLU A 43 54.20 -12.06 -13.23
C GLU A 43 53.42 -11.69 -14.49
N PHE A 44 54.00 -11.93 -15.66
CA PHE A 44 53.47 -11.39 -16.92
C PHE A 44 52.57 -12.37 -17.68
N SER A 45 52.59 -13.67 -17.36
CA SER A 45 51.66 -14.64 -17.93
C SER A 45 50.30 -14.68 -17.22
N LYS A 46 50.10 -13.87 -16.17
CA LYS A 46 48.81 -13.71 -15.50
C LYS A 46 47.80 -13.08 -16.48
N SER A 47 46.64 -13.70 -16.61
CA SER A 47 45.58 -13.25 -17.52
C SER A 47 45.00 -11.87 -17.19
N ASP A 48 45.13 -11.42 -15.94
CA ASP A 48 44.53 -10.18 -15.43
C ASP A 48 45.60 -9.14 -15.01
N SER A 49 46.74 -9.11 -15.69
CA SER A 49 47.76 -8.07 -15.49
C SER A 49 47.45 -6.82 -16.34
N TYR A 50 47.40 -5.65 -15.69
CA TYR A 50 47.09 -4.37 -16.34
C TYR A 50 48.14 -3.31 -16.01
N PHE A 51 48.50 -2.49 -16.99
CA PHE A 51 49.54 -1.44 -16.85
C PHE A 51 49.09 -0.16 -17.55
N HIS A 52 49.39 1.03 -17.00
CA HIS A 52 49.02 2.31 -17.60
C HIS A 52 49.89 2.64 -18.83
N SER A 53 51.15 2.20 -18.83
CA SER A 53 52.11 2.47 -19.90
C SER A 53 53.22 1.41 -19.95
N MET A 54 54.02 1.44 -21.03
CA MET A 54 55.24 0.63 -21.13
C MET A 54 56.27 0.95 -20.03
N GLU A 55 56.26 2.17 -19.51
CA GLU A 55 57.15 2.56 -18.41
C GLU A 55 56.80 1.81 -17.12
N GLU A 56 55.50 1.57 -16.87
CA GLU A 56 55.05 0.78 -15.73
C GLU A 56 55.45 -0.69 -15.88
N VAL A 57 55.32 -1.28 -17.08
CA VAL A 57 55.82 -2.64 -17.38
C VAL A 57 57.30 -2.75 -17.04
N THR A 58 58.09 -1.78 -17.51
CA THR A 58 59.52 -1.69 -17.21
C THR A 58 59.78 -1.54 -15.71
N SER A 59 59.04 -0.67 -15.03
CA SER A 59 59.17 -0.45 -13.59
C SER A 59 58.85 -1.71 -12.79
N THR A 60 57.78 -2.43 -13.14
CA THR A 60 57.42 -3.71 -12.53
C THR A 60 58.52 -4.73 -12.74
N LEU A 61 59.05 -4.87 -13.97
CA LEU A 61 60.17 -5.75 -14.25
C LEU A 61 61.40 -5.41 -13.39
N VAL A 62 61.73 -4.13 -13.23
CA VAL A 62 62.81 -3.68 -12.35
C VAL A 62 62.53 -4.03 -10.89
N GLN A 63 61.32 -3.75 -10.39
CA GLN A 63 60.95 -4.02 -9.00
C GLN A 63 60.97 -5.51 -8.66
N LEU A 64 60.47 -6.37 -9.57
CA LEU A 64 60.54 -7.84 -9.42
C LEU A 64 61.97 -8.29 -9.13
N PHE A 65 62.93 -7.83 -9.94
CA PHE A 65 64.32 -8.25 -9.80
C PHE A 65 65.10 -7.51 -8.71
N MET A 66 64.65 -6.31 -8.28
CA MET A 66 65.18 -5.63 -7.10
C MET A 66 64.96 -6.42 -5.80
N GLN A 67 63.90 -7.22 -5.69
CA GLN A 67 63.62 -8.01 -4.47
C GLN A 67 64.63 -9.15 -4.26
N TYR A 68 65.24 -9.65 -5.34
CA TYR A 68 66.17 -10.77 -5.30
C TYR A 68 67.65 -10.34 -5.38
N ASN A 69 67.92 -9.06 -5.67
CA ASN A 69 69.28 -8.54 -5.90
C ASN A 69 69.51 -7.18 -5.22
N ASN A 70 70.65 -7.03 -4.52
CA ASN A 70 70.95 -5.82 -3.74
C ASN A 70 71.56 -4.64 -4.55
N TYR A 71 71.52 -4.68 -5.88
CA TYR A 71 71.89 -3.56 -6.77
C TYR A 71 71.16 -3.69 -8.11
N VAL A 72 70.63 -2.59 -8.64
CA VAL A 72 70.99 -1.98 -9.95
C VAL A 72 70.05 -0.81 -10.28
N LYS A 73 70.63 0.32 -10.72
CA LYS A 73 70.01 1.17 -11.74
C LYS A 73 71.11 1.56 -12.74
N ILE A 74 70.97 1.22 -14.02
CA ILE A 74 71.75 1.87 -15.08
C ILE A 74 70.78 2.31 -16.17
N ASN A 75 70.57 3.62 -16.29
CA ASN A 75 69.84 4.24 -17.39
C ASN A 75 70.72 4.39 -18.65
N SER A 76 71.86 3.69 -18.74
CA SER A 76 72.83 3.82 -19.84
C SER A 76 73.51 2.49 -20.17
N ILE A 77 73.87 2.33 -21.44
CA ILE A 77 74.71 1.24 -21.96
C ILE A 77 76.16 1.49 -21.46
N GLY A 78 76.42 1.21 -20.18
CA GLY A 78 77.76 1.20 -19.62
C GLY A 78 78.31 -0.22 -19.65
N ASN A 79 79.60 -0.35 -19.93
CA ASN A 79 80.28 -1.65 -19.98
C ASN A 79 80.12 -2.39 -18.64
N LEU A 80 79.78 -3.68 -18.70
CA LEU A 80 79.40 -4.45 -17.51
C LEU A 80 80.65 -4.83 -16.71
N HIS A 81 80.56 -4.85 -15.38
CA HIS A 81 81.72 -5.15 -14.51
C HIS A 81 81.65 -6.53 -13.84
N GLN A 82 80.66 -7.38 -14.18
CA GLN A 82 80.41 -8.67 -13.54
C GLN A 82 79.53 -9.60 -14.40
N GLU A 83 79.66 -10.92 -14.21
CA GLU A 83 78.81 -11.96 -14.84
C GLU A 83 77.38 -11.89 -14.31
N GLY A 84 76.40 -12.14 -15.17
CA GLY A 84 75.00 -11.95 -14.83
C GLY A 84 74.03 -12.21 -15.95
N TYR A 85 72.86 -11.57 -15.90
CA TYR A 85 71.83 -11.64 -16.93
C TYR A 85 71.33 -10.27 -17.32
N LEU A 86 71.18 -10.02 -18.62
CA LEU A 86 70.58 -8.85 -19.23
C LEU A 86 69.11 -9.13 -19.55
N ILE A 87 68.16 -8.55 -18.81
CA ILE A 87 66.72 -8.70 -19.05
C ILE A 87 66.14 -7.39 -19.57
N LYS A 88 65.40 -7.45 -20.68
CA LYS A 88 64.80 -6.27 -21.30
C LYS A 88 63.33 -6.45 -21.59
N ALA A 89 62.53 -5.43 -21.28
CA ALA A 89 61.18 -5.28 -21.80
C ALA A 89 61.25 -4.42 -23.06
N ASN A 90 60.88 -4.99 -24.21
CA ASN A 90 60.86 -4.29 -25.49
C ASN A 90 59.41 -4.04 -25.89
N LYS A 91 59.06 -2.78 -26.15
CA LYS A 91 57.74 -2.42 -26.66
C LYS A 91 57.57 -2.97 -28.08
N ILE A 92 56.50 -3.72 -28.31
CA ILE A 92 56.07 -4.15 -29.65
C ILE A 92 55.04 -3.14 -30.18
N GLU A 93 54.00 -2.90 -29.39
CA GLU A 93 52.89 -1.99 -29.75
C GLU A 93 52.30 -1.39 -28.47
N GLU A 94 51.85 -0.15 -28.54
CA GLU A 94 51.07 0.47 -27.47
C GLU A 94 49.98 1.34 -28.07
N THR A 95 48.74 1.01 -27.74
CA THR A 95 47.55 1.76 -28.13
C THR A 95 46.94 2.46 -26.92
N THR A 96 45.78 3.08 -27.09
CA THR A 96 44.99 3.62 -25.98
C THR A 96 44.46 2.53 -25.05
N SER A 97 44.22 1.32 -25.56
CA SER A 97 43.59 0.21 -24.84
C SER A 97 44.55 -0.89 -24.40
N LYS A 98 45.66 -1.10 -25.12
CA LYS A 98 46.50 -2.30 -25.00
C LYS A 98 47.98 -1.98 -25.04
N ILE A 99 48.77 -2.81 -24.38
CA ILE A 99 50.23 -2.83 -24.45
C ILE A 99 50.65 -4.24 -24.87
N ASN A 100 51.36 -4.32 -25.99
CA ASN A 100 52.05 -5.53 -26.43
C ASN A 100 53.55 -5.31 -26.26
N PHE A 101 54.23 -6.24 -25.60
CA PHE A 101 55.65 -6.14 -25.33
C PHE A 101 56.29 -7.51 -25.34
N SER A 102 57.60 -7.58 -25.59
CA SER A 102 58.39 -8.79 -25.39
C SER A 102 59.29 -8.62 -24.19
N ILE A 103 59.60 -9.73 -23.51
CA ILE A 103 60.68 -9.76 -22.52
C ILE A 103 61.77 -10.70 -23.03
N THR A 104 62.98 -10.17 -23.20
CA THR A 104 64.17 -10.93 -23.62
C THR A 104 65.16 -11.03 -22.48
N ALA A 105 65.80 -12.18 -22.30
CA ALA A 105 66.91 -12.35 -21.36
C ALA A 105 68.14 -12.99 -22.03
N GLN A 106 69.31 -12.41 -21.78
CA GLN A 106 70.63 -12.84 -22.29
C GLN A 106 71.60 -12.99 -21.12
N LYS A 107 72.59 -13.86 -21.26
CA LYS A 107 73.64 -14.04 -20.24
C LYS A 107 74.80 -13.04 -20.46
N ILE A 108 75.43 -12.61 -19.38
CA ILE A 108 76.64 -11.79 -19.37
C ILE A 108 77.79 -12.68 -18.91
N GLU A 109 78.77 -12.89 -19.77
CA GLU A 109 79.89 -13.81 -19.55
C GLU A 109 81.20 -13.06 -19.49
N LYS A 110 82.16 -13.56 -18.71
CA LYS A 110 83.52 -13.04 -18.70
C LYS A 110 84.36 -13.75 -19.76
N VAL A 111 84.75 -13.02 -20.80
CA VAL A 111 85.69 -13.49 -21.83
C VAL A 111 86.99 -12.72 -21.63
N GLU A 112 88.05 -13.43 -21.25
CA GLU A 112 89.33 -12.82 -20.88
C GLU A 112 89.19 -11.77 -19.77
N SER A 113 89.53 -10.51 -20.05
CA SER A 113 89.41 -9.36 -19.13
C SER A 113 88.13 -8.54 -19.31
N GLU A 114 87.24 -8.94 -20.22
CA GLU A 114 86.05 -8.18 -20.59
C GLU A 114 84.76 -8.95 -20.26
N PHE A 115 83.68 -8.22 -19.98
CA PHE A 115 82.35 -8.79 -19.82
C PHE A 115 81.52 -8.51 -21.06
N ILE A 116 81.05 -9.57 -21.70
CA ILE A 116 80.34 -9.51 -22.98
C ILE A 116 78.93 -10.11 -22.80
N VAL A 117 77.95 -9.53 -23.47
CA VAL A 117 76.58 -10.05 -23.53
C VAL A 117 76.53 -11.14 -24.60
N SER A 118 76.00 -12.32 -24.26
CA SER A 118 75.79 -13.41 -25.21
C SER A 118 74.86 -13.00 -26.36
N ASP A 119 75.20 -13.36 -27.60
CA ASP A 119 74.38 -13.07 -28.79
C ASP A 119 73.03 -13.82 -28.80
N SER A 120 72.91 -14.90 -28.02
CA SER A 120 71.69 -15.70 -27.93
C SER A 120 70.82 -15.32 -26.73
N ASN A 121 69.52 -15.12 -26.96
CA ASN A 121 68.52 -15.03 -25.90
C ASN A 121 68.24 -16.45 -25.35
N PHE A 122 68.43 -16.67 -24.06
CA PHE A 122 67.95 -17.91 -23.41
C PHE A 122 66.45 -17.84 -23.09
N TYR A 123 65.87 -16.63 -23.11
CA TYR A 123 64.44 -16.40 -22.90
C TYR A 123 63.95 -15.27 -23.81
N ASN A 124 62.83 -15.48 -24.48
CA ASN A 124 62.16 -14.48 -25.33
C ASN A 124 60.68 -14.81 -25.45
N GLU A 125 59.83 -14.09 -24.72
CA GLU A 125 58.38 -14.30 -24.72
C GLU A 125 57.63 -12.99 -24.99
N ASN A 126 56.47 -13.11 -25.62
CA ASN A 126 55.60 -11.99 -25.96
C ASN A 126 54.38 -11.96 -25.02
N TYR A 127 54.05 -10.77 -24.57
CA TYR A 127 52.94 -10.50 -23.66
C TYR A 127 51.98 -9.47 -24.23
N LYS A 128 50.72 -9.63 -23.85
CA LYS A 128 49.63 -8.73 -24.21
C LYS A 128 48.78 -8.45 -22.99
N ALA A 129 48.67 -7.17 -22.63
CA ALA A 129 47.89 -6.70 -21.50
C ALA A 129 46.97 -5.55 -21.92
N PHE A 130 45.78 -5.48 -21.31
CA PHE A 130 44.97 -4.28 -21.38
C PHE A 130 45.57 -3.18 -20.50
N LYS A 131 45.35 -1.92 -20.88
CA LYS A 131 45.74 -0.78 -20.05
C LYS A 131 44.81 -0.62 -18.86
N TRP A 132 45.33 -0.12 -17.74
CA TRP A 132 44.47 0.43 -16.70
C TRP A 132 43.69 1.63 -17.24
N VAL A 133 42.39 1.63 -16.98
CA VAL A 133 41.48 2.72 -17.35
C VAL A 133 40.93 3.35 -16.08
N ASN A 134 40.96 4.69 -16.02
CA ASN A 134 40.57 5.43 -14.81
C ASN A 134 39.08 5.26 -14.45
N LYS A 135 38.19 5.25 -15.45
CA LYS A 135 36.74 5.09 -15.27
C LYS A 135 36.07 4.58 -16.55
N ILE A 136 34.90 3.97 -16.40
CA ILE A 136 34.00 3.70 -17.52
C ILE A 136 33.33 5.03 -17.87
N ASN A 137 33.40 5.44 -19.14
CA ASN A 137 32.79 6.66 -19.63
C ASN A 137 31.44 6.32 -20.26
N VAL A 138 30.37 6.86 -19.71
CA VAL A 138 29.03 6.85 -20.30
C VAL A 138 28.71 8.21 -20.91
N ASP A 139 27.84 8.25 -21.89
CA ASP A 139 27.33 9.48 -22.52
C ASP A 139 26.54 10.35 -21.54
N ASN A 140 25.76 9.71 -20.67
CA ASN A 140 25.05 10.35 -19.57
C ASN A 140 24.94 9.37 -18.39
N ASP A 141 25.02 9.88 -17.17
CA ASP A 141 24.90 9.10 -15.92
C ASP A 141 23.55 9.30 -15.23
N LYS A 142 22.70 10.19 -15.75
CA LYS A 142 21.36 10.45 -15.22
C LYS A 142 20.32 10.50 -16.34
N PHE A 143 19.29 9.69 -16.18
CA PHE A 143 18.17 9.63 -17.10
C PHE A 143 16.85 9.82 -16.36
N GLU A 144 15.86 10.27 -17.12
CA GLU A 144 14.49 10.36 -16.67
C GLU A 144 13.60 9.55 -17.62
N THR A 145 12.71 8.76 -17.03
CA THR A 145 11.69 7.98 -17.72
C THR A 145 10.35 8.28 -17.10
N ASP A 146 9.29 8.02 -17.85
CA ASP A 146 7.92 8.18 -17.37
C ASP A 146 7.01 7.17 -18.08
N PHE A 147 5.70 7.35 -17.92
CA PHE A 147 4.70 6.51 -18.57
C PHE A 147 4.81 6.50 -20.10
N TYR A 148 5.17 7.63 -20.73
CA TYR A 148 5.25 7.81 -22.18
C TYR A 148 6.63 7.41 -22.73
N ASN A 149 7.70 7.62 -21.96
CA ASN A 149 9.07 7.28 -22.35
C ASN A 149 9.70 6.28 -21.38
N LYS A 150 9.57 4.99 -21.71
CA LYS A 150 9.99 3.87 -20.87
C LYS A 150 11.41 3.35 -21.17
N ASN A 151 11.98 3.74 -22.31
CA ASN A 151 13.21 3.17 -22.82
C ASN A 151 14.37 4.13 -22.61
N VAL A 152 15.47 3.62 -22.06
CA VAL A 152 16.73 4.34 -21.93
C VAL A 152 17.83 3.56 -22.63
N SER A 153 18.63 4.28 -23.41
CA SER A 153 19.84 3.76 -24.05
C SER A 153 21.04 4.50 -23.48
N ILE A 154 21.96 3.75 -22.87
CA ILE A 154 23.19 4.25 -22.26
C ILE A 154 24.35 3.88 -23.17
N LYS A 155 25.12 4.84 -23.65
CA LYS A 155 26.27 4.58 -24.53
C LYS A 155 27.59 4.63 -23.76
N ILE A 156 28.33 3.55 -23.82
CA ILE A 156 29.65 3.38 -23.21
C ILE A 156 30.71 3.85 -24.20
N LEU A 157 31.25 5.03 -23.97
CA LEU A 157 32.10 5.78 -24.89
C LEU A 157 33.48 5.15 -25.07
N ASN A 158 33.98 4.41 -24.09
CA ASN A 158 35.31 3.81 -24.10
C ASN A 158 35.29 2.27 -24.03
N LEU A 159 34.24 1.62 -24.56
CA LEU A 159 34.09 0.16 -24.50
C LEU A 159 35.33 -0.60 -25.01
N GLN A 160 35.93 -0.13 -26.11
CA GLN A 160 37.11 -0.75 -26.72
C GLN A 160 38.34 -0.79 -25.80
N ASP A 161 38.39 0.07 -24.79
CA ASP A 161 39.48 0.18 -23.82
C ASP A 161 39.23 -0.68 -22.57
N LEU A 162 38.08 -1.33 -22.46
CA LEU A 162 37.66 -2.10 -21.27
C LEU A 162 37.82 -3.60 -21.46
N ASP A 163 38.28 -4.29 -20.42
CA ASP A 163 38.31 -5.75 -20.35
C ASP A 163 37.12 -6.28 -19.53
N GLY A 164 36.24 -7.03 -20.18
CA GLY A 164 35.13 -7.74 -19.54
C GLY A 164 34.12 -6.84 -18.84
N ILE A 165 33.42 -5.98 -19.58
CA ILE A 165 32.37 -5.13 -18.98
C ILE A 165 31.18 -5.96 -18.48
N SER A 166 30.66 -5.59 -17.32
CA SER A 166 29.49 -6.18 -16.67
C SER A 166 28.66 -5.09 -15.99
N TYR A 167 27.41 -5.43 -15.65
CA TYR A 167 26.49 -4.52 -14.97
C TYR A 167 25.71 -5.23 -13.86
N GLU A 168 25.22 -4.45 -12.92
CA GLU A 168 24.37 -4.90 -11.81
C GLU A 168 23.32 -3.83 -11.53
N ILE A 169 22.05 -4.22 -11.37
CA ILE A 169 21.00 -3.31 -10.88
C ILE A 169 20.98 -3.41 -9.36
N LYS A 170 21.47 -2.37 -8.69
CA LYS A 170 21.57 -2.33 -7.22
C LYS A 170 20.24 -1.99 -6.55
N ASP A 171 19.43 -1.15 -7.19
CA ASP A 171 18.15 -0.68 -6.66
C ASP A 171 17.10 -0.57 -7.78
N GLY A 172 15.83 -0.82 -7.44
CA GLY A 172 14.68 -0.74 -8.36
C GLY A 172 14.58 -1.84 -9.42
N LYS A 173 15.14 -3.03 -9.17
CA LYS A 173 15.09 -4.16 -10.14
C LYS A 173 13.66 -4.58 -10.49
N ASP A 174 12.73 -4.47 -9.55
CA ASP A 174 11.30 -4.72 -9.72
C ASP A 174 10.61 -3.76 -10.69
N GLN A 175 11.26 -2.65 -11.06
CA GLN A 175 10.76 -1.66 -12.01
C GLN A 175 11.38 -1.82 -13.40
N VAL A 176 12.15 -2.88 -13.64
CA VAL A 176 12.82 -3.12 -14.91
C VAL A 176 12.15 -4.29 -15.61
N GLU A 177 11.57 -4.03 -16.78
CA GLU A 177 10.93 -5.06 -17.61
C GLU A 177 11.99 -5.90 -18.32
N ASN A 178 12.97 -5.24 -18.93
CA ASN A 178 14.09 -5.88 -19.63
C ASN A 178 15.32 -4.97 -19.63
N CYS A 179 16.51 -5.56 -19.64
CA CYS A 179 17.76 -4.82 -19.81
C CYS A 179 18.85 -5.70 -20.43
N GLY A 180 19.79 -5.07 -21.14
CA GLY A 180 20.93 -5.78 -21.72
C GLY A 180 21.72 -4.94 -22.72
N PHE A 181 22.89 -5.45 -23.10
CA PHE A 181 23.67 -4.87 -24.19
C PHE A 181 22.99 -5.15 -25.53
N ASP A 182 23.00 -4.14 -26.40
CA ASP A 182 22.49 -4.28 -27.76
C ASP A 182 23.30 -5.36 -28.51
N PRO A 183 22.63 -6.36 -29.10
CA PRO A 183 23.30 -7.48 -29.78
C PRO A 183 24.10 -7.04 -31.02
N ASN A 184 23.68 -5.95 -31.67
CA ASN A 184 24.33 -5.38 -32.85
C ASN A 184 25.41 -4.36 -32.47
N ASN A 185 25.25 -3.68 -31.33
CA ASN A 185 26.22 -2.71 -30.85
C ASN A 185 26.45 -2.80 -29.34
N LYS A 186 27.43 -3.60 -28.92
CA LYS A 186 27.79 -3.80 -27.50
C LYS A 186 28.19 -2.54 -26.73
N SER A 187 28.40 -1.40 -27.40
CA SER A 187 28.62 -0.11 -26.71
C SER A 187 27.34 0.51 -26.16
N ILE A 188 26.16 -0.01 -26.53
CA ILE A 188 24.87 0.50 -26.09
C ILE A 188 24.28 -0.51 -25.11
N PHE A 189 23.93 -0.04 -23.92
CA PHE A 189 23.15 -0.77 -22.94
C PHE A 189 21.72 -0.22 -22.94
N ASN A 190 20.75 -1.08 -23.22
CA ASN A 190 19.34 -0.70 -23.29
C ASN A 190 18.62 -1.21 -22.03
N ILE A 191 17.68 -0.40 -21.54
CA ILE A 191 16.80 -0.76 -20.44
C ILE A 191 15.39 -0.25 -20.70
N THR A 192 14.41 -1.11 -20.44
CA THR A 192 12.98 -0.82 -20.54
C THR A 192 12.39 -0.85 -19.13
N MET A 193 11.79 0.26 -18.74
CA MET A 193 11.20 0.47 -17.41
C MET A 193 9.75 0.02 -17.38
N ILE A 194 9.34 -0.64 -16.30
CA ILE A 194 7.93 -0.78 -15.95
C ILE A 194 7.42 0.62 -15.56
N PRO A 195 6.42 1.17 -16.27
CA PRO A 195 5.96 2.52 -16.00
C PRO A 195 5.38 2.64 -14.59
N ASN A 196 5.66 3.75 -13.90
CA ASN A 196 5.08 4.03 -12.60
C ASN A 196 3.64 4.54 -12.77
N ILE A 197 2.66 3.64 -12.62
CA ILE A 197 1.24 3.91 -12.93
C ILE A 197 0.45 4.37 -11.68
N ASN A 198 1.02 4.22 -10.49
CA ASN A 198 0.29 4.39 -9.22
C ASN A 198 0.59 5.74 -8.58
N SER A 199 -0.40 6.64 -8.56
CA SER A 199 -0.27 8.01 -8.03
C SER A 199 0.08 8.09 -6.54
N ASN A 200 -0.04 6.98 -5.80
CA ASN A 200 0.20 6.92 -4.36
C ASN A 200 1.65 6.54 -3.99
N ILE A 201 2.50 6.25 -4.96
CA ILE A 201 3.93 5.93 -4.75
C ILE A 201 4.73 7.19 -5.08
N ASN A 202 5.89 7.42 -4.44
CA ASN A 202 6.78 8.52 -4.84
C ASN A 202 7.50 8.19 -6.15
N ASN A 203 8.13 9.20 -6.79
CA ASN A 203 9.10 8.96 -7.86
C ASN A 203 10.12 7.90 -7.41
N GLN A 204 10.43 6.97 -8.29
CA GLN A 204 11.34 5.87 -7.99
C GLN A 204 12.62 6.01 -8.82
N THR A 205 13.73 5.48 -8.31
CA THR A 205 15.03 5.55 -8.99
C THR A 205 15.60 4.15 -9.13
N VAL A 206 15.98 3.79 -10.36
CA VAL A 206 16.76 2.58 -10.64
C VAL A 206 18.23 2.96 -10.70
N ILE A 207 19.07 2.19 -9.99
CA ILE A 207 20.52 2.41 -9.93
C ILE A 207 21.24 1.25 -10.60
N ILE A 208 21.94 1.54 -11.69
CA ILE A 208 22.76 0.58 -12.45
C ILE A 208 24.22 0.83 -12.15
N ILE A 209 24.97 -0.22 -11.85
CA ILE A 209 26.41 -0.19 -11.59
C ILE A 209 27.14 -0.94 -12.70
N PHE A 210 27.96 -0.23 -13.47
CA PHE A 210 28.87 -0.80 -14.47
C PHE A 210 30.25 -1.07 -13.86
N LYS A 211 30.83 -2.24 -14.19
CA LYS A 211 32.16 -2.70 -13.74
C LYS A 211 32.94 -3.29 -14.93
N ALA A 212 34.25 -3.12 -14.94
CA ALA A 212 35.18 -3.74 -15.89
C ALA A 212 36.44 -4.17 -15.13
N LYS A 213 37.13 -5.21 -15.60
CA LYS A 213 38.26 -5.80 -14.86
C LYS A 213 39.46 -4.86 -14.73
N ASN A 214 39.71 -4.05 -15.75
CA ASN A 214 40.81 -3.09 -15.84
C ASN A 214 40.42 -1.67 -15.39
N VAL A 215 39.37 -1.53 -14.56
CA VAL A 215 38.92 -0.26 -13.95
C VAL A 215 38.67 -0.46 -12.46
N LYS A 216 39.23 0.39 -11.59
CA LYS A 216 39.02 0.32 -10.13
C LYS A 216 37.65 0.86 -9.69
N PRO A 217 37.27 2.11 -10.01
CA PRO A 217 35.97 2.62 -9.60
C PRO A 217 34.85 2.07 -10.50
N PHE A 218 33.74 1.67 -9.89
CA PHE A 218 32.52 1.41 -10.64
C PHE A 218 31.92 2.71 -11.17
N THR A 219 31.12 2.61 -12.23
CA THR A 219 30.36 3.75 -12.77
C THR A 219 28.88 3.53 -12.47
N ILE A 220 28.24 4.54 -11.86
CA ILE A 220 26.82 4.51 -11.51
C ILE A 220 26.04 5.27 -12.58
N VAL A 221 24.93 4.68 -13.01
CA VAL A 221 23.91 5.37 -13.79
C VAL A 221 22.59 5.31 -13.03
N GLU A 222 21.93 6.46 -12.91
CA GLU A 222 20.64 6.62 -12.25
C GLU A 222 19.55 6.87 -13.28
N ILE A 223 18.44 6.13 -13.17
CA ILE A 223 17.26 6.32 -14.01
C ILE A 223 16.09 6.64 -13.09
N LYS A 224 15.63 7.88 -13.14
CA LYS A 224 14.47 8.33 -12.37
C LYS A 224 13.19 8.01 -13.16
N ASN A 225 12.32 7.20 -12.58
CA ASN A 225 11.00 6.87 -13.12
C ASN A 225 9.97 7.82 -12.48
N VAL A 226 9.61 8.86 -13.23
CA VAL A 226 8.81 9.99 -12.77
C VAL A 226 7.33 9.72 -12.99
N ILE A 227 6.54 10.03 -11.97
CA ILE A 227 5.09 10.12 -12.08
C ILE A 227 4.77 11.42 -12.80
N LYS A 228 4.19 11.32 -13.99
CA LYS A 228 3.60 12.46 -14.69
C LYS A 228 2.09 12.36 -14.65
N ASP A 229 1.44 13.52 -14.52
CA ASP A 229 0.01 13.64 -14.67
C ASP A 229 -0.40 13.15 -16.05
N TYR A 230 -1.43 12.31 -16.06
CA TYR A 230 -1.94 11.66 -17.25
C TYR A 230 -2.66 12.67 -18.13
N ASP A 231 -2.12 13.01 -19.31
CA ASP A 231 -2.83 13.81 -20.30
C ASP A 231 -3.66 12.89 -21.21
N PRO A 232 -5.01 13.00 -21.19
CA PRO A 232 -5.88 12.13 -21.98
C PRO A 232 -5.71 12.33 -23.49
N VAL A 233 -5.21 11.30 -24.17
CA VAL A 233 -5.02 11.29 -25.63
C VAL A 233 -6.34 11.03 -26.38
N ILE A 234 -7.23 10.23 -25.79
CA ILE A 234 -8.56 9.96 -26.31
C ILE A 234 -9.55 10.92 -25.68
N LYS A 235 -10.10 11.84 -26.47
CA LYS A 235 -11.05 12.84 -25.94
C LYS A 235 -12.41 12.21 -25.69
N THR A 236 -13.02 12.53 -24.56
CA THR A 236 -14.38 12.13 -24.19
C THR A 236 -15.23 13.37 -23.96
N ASP A 237 -16.53 13.19 -23.83
CA ASP A 237 -17.48 14.25 -23.45
C ASP A 237 -17.55 14.49 -21.93
N LEU A 238 -16.71 13.79 -21.14
CA LEU A 238 -16.66 13.91 -19.69
C LEU A 238 -15.76 15.07 -19.26
N GLU A 239 -16.28 15.94 -18.39
CA GLU A 239 -15.48 16.95 -17.71
C GLU A 239 -14.46 16.27 -16.78
N ASN A 240 -13.20 16.72 -16.84
CA ASN A 240 -12.07 16.18 -16.06
C ASN A 240 -11.86 14.65 -16.16
N SER A 241 -12.41 14.00 -17.19
CA SER A 241 -12.41 12.53 -17.32
C SER A 241 -13.01 11.82 -16.11
N GLU A 242 -13.99 12.42 -15.45
CA GLU A 242 -14.70 11.84 -14.31
C GLU A 242 -16.19 11.60 -14.62
N LEU A 243 -16.76 10.51 -14.09
CA LEU A 243 -18.18 10.18 -14.16
C LEU A 243 -18.69 9.73 -12.80
N SER A 244 -19.83 10.23 -12.36
CA SER A 244 -20.46 9.82 -11.09
C SER A 244 -21.70 8.95 -11.33
N THR A 245 -21.85 7.87 -10.57
CA THR A 245 -22.99 6.92 -10.68
C THR A 245 -23.33 6.26 -9.34
N LYS A 246 -24.27 5.30 -9.32
CA LYS A 246 -24.52 4.39 -8.19
C LYS A 246 -24.29 2.94 -8.64
N TRP A 247 -24.08 2.05 -7.69
CA TRP A 247 -23.98 0.62 -7.96
C TRP A 247 -25.21 0.08 -8.70
N GLY A 248 -24.96 -0.72 -9.74
CA GLY A 248 -25.96 -1.31 -10.62
C GLY A 248 -26.76 -0.31 -11.46
N ASN A 249 -26.34 0.95 -11.54
CA ASN A 249 -26.84 1.88 -12.54
C ASN A 249 -26.02 1.76 -13.83
N ARG A 250 -26.69 2.00 -14.95
CA ARG A 250 -26.05 2.19 -16.25
C ARG A 250 -25.17 3.44 -16.22
N ILE A 251 -23.93 3.28 -16.67
CA ILE A 251 -23.06 4.39 -17.03
C ILE A 251 -23.04 4.57 -18.54
N GLU A 252 -22.92 5.82 -18.97
CA GLU A 252 -22.91 6.22 -20.36
C GLU A 252 -22.03 7.44 -20.56
N PHE A 253 -21.15 7.40 -21.56
CA PHE A 253 -20.34 8.54 -22.01
C PHE A 253 -19.96 8.36 -23.48
N ASN A 254 -19.48 9.42 -24.14
CA ASN A 254 -19.09 9.39 -25.55
C ASN A 254 -17.59 9.60 -25.72
N ILE A 255 -16.97 8.79 -26.59
CA ILE A 255 -15.64 9.02 -27.13
C ILE A 255 -15.75 9.95 -28.33
N LEU A 256 -15.16 11.14 -28.22
CA LEU A 256 -15.22 12.17 -29.26
C LEU A 256 -14.31 11.79 -30.44
N ASN A 257 -14.81 12.00 -31.67
CA ASN A 257 -14.12 11.63 -32.90
C ASN A 257 -13.69 10.16 -32.95
N TYR A 258 -14.50 9.25 -32.40
CA TYR A 258 -14.16 7.82 -32.24
C TYR A 258 -13.66 7.15 -33.54
N SER A 259 -14.16 7.58 -34.71
CA SER A 259 -13.80 7.01 -36.02
C SER A 259 -12.33 7.18 -36.41
N LYS A 260 -11.58 8.06 -35.74
CA LYS A 260 -10.16 8.26 -36.02
C LYS A 260 -9.25 7.22 -35.35
N TYR A 261 -9.77 6.47 -34.38
CA TYR A 261 -8.99 5.52 -33.57
C TYR A 261 -9.22 4.09 -34.06
N LYS A 262 -8.16 3.28 -34.11
CA LYS A 262 -8.22 1.90 -34.58
C LYS A 262 -8.48 0.93 -33.43
N ASN A 263 -9.46 0.03 -33.60
CA ASN A 263 -9.78 -1.03 -32.64
C ASN A 263 -10.01 -0.53 -31.19
N LEU A 264 -10.85 0.51 -31.06
CA LEU A 264 -11.22 1.06 -29.75
C LEU A 264 -11.78 -0.01 -28.81
N LYS A 265 -11.25 -0.04 -27.58
CA LYS A 265 -11.74 -0.89 -26.50
C LYS A 265 -11.77 -0.12 -25.19
N VAL A 266 -12.74 -0.43 -24.34
CA VAL A 266 -12.83 0.07 -22.96
C VAL A 266 -12.77 -1.13 -22.02
N SER A 267 -11.97 -1.04 -20.96
CA SER A 267 -11.87 -2.08 -19.93
C SER A 267 -11.51 -1.49 -18.57
N SER A 268 -11.73 -2.22 -17.48
CA SER A 268 -11.22 -1.84 -16.16
C SER A 268 -9.67 -1.88 -16.14
N THR A 269 -9.06 -1.12 -15.24
CA THR A 269 -7.60 -1.07 -15.07
C THR A 269 -7.01 -2.32 -14.42
N SER A 270 -7.79 -3.07 -13.64
CA SER A 270 -7.32 -4.28 -12.94
C SER A 270 -8.09 -5.51 -13.39
N TYR A 271 -7.36 -6.64 -13.56
CA TYR A 271 -7.95 -7.94 -13.88
C TYR A 271 -8.84 -8.49 -12.75
N SER A 272 -8.64 -8.04 -11.51
CA SER A 272 -9.51 -8.37 -10.37
C SER A 272 -10.89 -7.73 -10.44
N ASP A 273 -11.06 -6.73 -11.32
CA ASP A 273 -12.19 -5.81 -11.34
C ASP A 273 -13.03 -6.04 -12.60
N SER A 274 -13.31 -7.31 -12.92
CA SER A 274 -14.19 -7.65 -14.04
C SER A 274 -15.63 -7.25 -13.69
N LEU A 275 -16.24 -6.43 -14.53
CA LEU A 275 -17.66 -6.12 -14.44
C LEU A 275 -18.49 -7.36 -14.82
N ILE A 276 -19.73 -7.39 -14.34
CA ILE A 276 -20.71 -8.43 -14.67
C ILE A 276 -21.15 -8.37 -16.14
N GLU A 277 -21.03 -7.18 -16.76
CA GLU A 277 -21.21 -6.95 -18.19
C GLU A 277 -19.98 -6.28 -18.77
N ASP A 278 -19.61 -6.68 -19.98
CA ASP A 278 -18.59 -5.98 -20.76
C ASP A 278 -19.06 -4.58 -21.18
N PHE A 279 -18.12 -3.74 -21.60
CA PHE A 279 -18.42 -2.44 -22.18
C PHE A 279 -18.99 -2.62 -23.59
N VAL A 280 -20.18 -2.08 -23.82
CA VAL A 280 -20.77 -1.97 -25.16
C VAL A 280 -20.31 -0.65 -25.76
N ILE A 281 -19.65 -0.71 -26.91
CA ILE A 281 -19.23 0.46 -27.68
C ILE A 281 -20.00 0.49 -28.99
N ASN A 282 -20.82 1.51 -29.20
CA ASN A 282 -21.56 1.70 -30.44
C ASN A 282 -21.43 3.14 -30.92
N ASN A 283 -20.82 3.35 -32.09
CA ASN A 283 -20.57 4.69 -32.66
C ASN A 283 -19.93 5.68 -31.66
N GLY A 284 -18.92 5.22 -30.92
CA GLY A 284 -18.22 6.01 -29.91
C GLY A 284 -18.94 6.15 -28.57
N LYS A 285 -20.22 5.77 -28.48
CA LYS A 285 -20.98 5.72 -27.23
C LYS A 285 -20.59 4.47 -26.44
N VAL A 286 -20.12 4.67 -25.22
CA VAL A 286 -19.73 3.61 -24.29
C VAL A 286 -20.83 3.43 -23.26
N MET A 287 -21.28 2.20 -23.05
CA MET A 287 -22.31 1.85 -22.06
C MET A 287 -21.93 0.58 -21.31
N THR A 288 -22.19 0.57 -20.01
CA THR A 288 -22.15 -0.65 -19.18
C THR A 288 -22.96 -0.43 -17.89
N THR A 289 -23.11 -1.47 -17.09
CA THR A 289 -23.67 -1.39 -15.73
C THR A 289 -22.55 -1.47 -14.72
N MET A 290 -22.56 -0.57 -13.73
CA MET A 290 -21.54 -0.59 -12.70
C MET A 290 -21.82 -1.63 -11.62
N LEU A 291 -21.40 -2.86 -11.87
CA LEU A 291 -21.49 -3.97 -10.93
C LEU A 291 -20.37 -4.98 -11.22
N TYR A 292 -19.55 -5.31 -10.22
CA TYR A 292 -18.51 -6.32 -10.38
C TYR A 292 -19.10 -7.73 -10.37
N LYS A 293 -18.42 -8.63 -11.10
CA LYS A 293 -18.74 -10.06 -11.13
C LYS A 293 -18.52 -10.72 -9.76
N ASP A 294 -17.47 -10.30 -9.06
CA ASP A 294 -17.11 -10.80 -7.72
C ASP A 294 -17.64 -9.84 -6.65
N ASP A 295 -18.49 -10.37 -5.77
CA ASP A 295 -19.23 -9.61 -4.77
C ASP A 295 -18.34 -8.93 -3.73
N LYS A 296 -17.12 -9.43 -3.47
CA LYS A 296 -16.23 -8.80 -2.48
C LYS A 296 -15.81 -7.37 -2.86
N TYR A 297 -15.87 -7.03 -4.15
CA TYR A 297 -15.48 -5.71 -4.67
C TYR A 297 -16.65 -4.74 -4.77
N ASN A 298 -17.89 -5.21 -4.61
CA ASN A 298 -19.09 -4.38 -4.65
C ASN A 298 -19.34 -3.74 -3.27
N THR A 299 -18.81 -2.53 -3.04
CA THR A 299 -19.01 -1.78 -1.79
C THR A 299 -20.31 -0.96 -1.81
N PHE A 300 -21.45 -1.66 -1.86
CA PHE A 300 -22.79 -1.07 -2.11
C PHE A 300 -23.16 0.13 -1.22
N PHE A 301 -22.66 0.19 0.01
CA PHE A 301 -23.05 1.16 1.04
C PHE A 301 -21.96 2.18 1.39
N GLN A 302 -20.91 2.28 0.56
CA GLN A 302 -19.81 3.23 0.76
C GLN A 302 -19.45 3.92 -0.54
N ASN A 303 -18.91 5.14 -0.46
CA ASN A 303 -18.30 5.79 -1.61
C ASN A 303 -17.12 4.96 -2.09
N SER A 304 -17.04 4.75 -3.40
CA SER A 304 -15.91 4.10 -4.03
C SER A 304 -15.59 4.77 -5.35
N TYR A 305 -14.40 4.52 -5.87
CA TYR A 305 -14.05 4.91 -7.22
C TYR A 305 -13.22 3.80 -7.84
N PHE A 306 -13.23 3.75 -9.16
CA PHE A 306 -12.36 2.88 -9.93
C PHE A 306 -12.04 3.52 -11.28
N TRP A 307 -11.01 3.00 -11.94
CA TRP A 307 -10.53 3.56 -13.20
C TRP A 307 -10.85 2.64 -14.38
N LEU A 308 -11.27 3.26 -15.47
CA LEU A 308 -11.44 2.64 -16.78
C LEU A 308 -10.29 3.06 -17.69
N ASN A 309 -9.81 2.13 -18.52
CA ASN A 309 -8.90 2.39 -19.62
C ASN A 309 -9.68 2.38 -20.94
N ILE A 310 -9.48 3.41 -21.77
CA ILE A 310 -9.84 3.44 -23.18
C ILE A 310 -8.55 3.24 -23.97
N ILE A 311 -8.51 2.21 -24.82
CA ILE A 311 -7.34 1.86 -25.63
C ILE A 311 -7.70 1.83 -27.10
N ALA A 312 -6.73 2.13 -27.95
CA ALA A 312 -6.78 1.99 -29.39
C ALA A 312 -5.39 1.58 -29.89
N ASP A 313 -5.31 0.78 -30.95
CA ASP A 313 -4.04 0.23 -31.46
C ASP A 313 -3.03 1.30 -31.88
N ASP A 314 -3.54 2.43 -32.36
CA ASP A 314 -2.77 3.57 -32.88
C ASP A 314 -2.46 4.63 -31.80
N ILE A 315 -2.88 4.40 -30.55
CA ILE A 315 -2.65 5.30 -29.44
C ILE A 315 -1.65 4.68 -28.46
N PRO A 316 -0.51 5.34 -28.16
CA PRO A 316 0.56 4.76 -27.34
C PRO A 316 0.20 4.58 -25.86
N ALA A 317 -0.87 5.25 -25.39
CA ALA A 317 -1.23 5.33 -23.98
C ALA A 317 -2.76 5.19 -23.76
N PRO A 318 -3.22 4.31 -22.84
CA PRO A 318 -4.64 4.18 -22.50
C PRO A 318 -5.19 5.45 -21.86
N THR A 319 -6.32 5.99 -22.34
CA THR A 319 -7.04 7.08 -21.65
C THR A 319 -7.81 6.60 -20.45
N LYS A 320 -7.54 7.23 -19.31
CA LYS A 320 -8.16 6.87 -18.04
C LYS A 320 -9.39 7.72 -17.75
N ILE A 321 -10.49 7.06 -17.40
CA ILE A 321 -11.70 7.69 -16.85
C ILE A 321 -11.87 7.22 -15.42
N LYS A 322 -12.09 8.15 -14.51
CA LYS A 322 -12.46 7.84 -13.13
C LYS A 322 -13.96 7.73 -13.03
N VAL A 323 -14.44 6.61 -12.53
CA VAL A 323 -15.86 6.45 -12.24
C VAL A 323 -16.02 6.44 -10.72
N ILE A 324 -16.74 7.44 -10.23
CA ILE A 324 -17.10 7.62 -8.83
C ILE A 324 -18.44 6.93 -8.60
N ILE A 325 -18.48 5.97 -7.69
CA ILE A 325 -19.68 5.23 -7.35
C ILE A 325 -20.16 5.66 -5.96
N ASN A 326 -21.32 6.31 -5.95
CA ASN A 326 -22.01 6.74 -4.74
C ASN A 326 -22.75 5.56 -4.09
N PRO A 327 -22.89 5.56 -2.76
CA PRO A 327 -23.58 4.53 -2.01
C PRO A 327 -25.05 4.42 -2.39
N ILE A 328 -25.59 3.21 -2.24
CA ILE A 328 -27.02 2.94 -2.29
C ILE A 328 -27.60 3.18 -0.89
N SER A 329 -28.66 3.98 -0.81
CA SER A 329 -29.53 3.98 0.38
C SER A 329 -30.73 3.05 0.13
N PRO A 330 -31.11 2.19 1.08
CA PRO A 330 -32.36 1.43 1.01
C PRO A 330 -33.61 2.28 1.30
N PHE A 331 -33.46 3.55 1.71
CA PHE A 331 -34.55 4.44 2.12
C PHE A 331 -34.65 5.66 1.20
N ILE A 332 -35.87 6.10 0.88
CA ILE A 332 -36.12 7.13 -0.16
C ILE A 332 -35.80 8.56 0.32
N ASN A 333 -35.96 8.86 1.61
CA ASN A 333 -35.84 10.23 2.16
C ASN A 333 -34.83 10.34 3.31
N ASN A 334 -33.99 9.32 3.50
CA ASN A 334 -32.99 9.28 4.57
C ASN A 334 -31.60 9.12 3.95
N ASN A 335 -31.20 10.15 3.20
CA ASN A 335 -29.94 10.15 2.46
C ASN A 335 -28.78 10.22 3.48
N ASP A 336 -28.07 9.11 3.59
CA ASP A 336 -26.75 8.97 4.23
C ASP A 336 -26.69 8.95 5.77
N MET A 337 -27.81 9.09 6.47
CA MET A 337 -27.81 8.94 7.93
C MET A 337 -27.89 7.47 8.33
N LYS A 338 -26.76 6.95 8.82
CA LYS A 338 -26.69 5.65 9.52
C LYS A 338 -27.50 5.63 10.81
N ASP A 339 -27.98 6.79 11.25
CA ASP A 339 -28.71 6.96 12.50
C ASP A 339 -30.13 7.45 12.20
N ILE A 340 -31.11 6.72 12.74
CA ILE A 340 -32.53 7.04 12.63
C ILE A 340 -33.01 7.45 14.01
N ASN A 341 -33.18 8.76 14.22
CA ASN A 341 -33.69 9.28 15.48
C ASN A 341 -35.16 8.89 15.69
N LEU A 342 -35.49 8.39 16.86
CA LEU A 342 -36.84 8.04 17.28
C LEU A 342 -37.18 8.80 18.55
N GLU A 343 -38.19 9.65 18.48
CA GLU A 343 -38.77 10.28 19.66
C GLU A 343 -39.69 9.27 20.37
N VAL A 344 -39.58 9.20 21.70
CA VAL A 344 -40.47 8.35 22.50
C VAL A 344 -41.92 8.85 22.38
N GLY A 345 -42.87 7.95 22.11
CA GLY A 345 -44.28 8.32 21.96
C GLY A 345 -44.67 8.89 20.60
N LYS A 346 -43.74 9.01 19.64
CA LYS A 346 -44.01 9.52 18.29
C LYS A 346 -43.60 8.52 17.21
N GLU A 347 -44.53 8.21 16.32
CA GLU A 347 -44.29 7.34 15.19
C GLU A 347 -43.37 8.02 14.16
N LYS A 348 -42.39 7.26 13.66
CA LYS A 348 -41.55 7.63 12.53
C LYS A 348 -41.79 6.69 11.36
N GLU A 349 -42.08 7.29 10.21
CA GLU A 349 -42.25 6.59 8.95
C GLU A 349 -40.95 6.59 8.12
N ILE A 350 -40.49 5.40 7.75
CA ILE A 350 -39.28 5.20 6.92
C ILE A 350 -39.72 4.48 5.64
N VAL A 351 -39.65 5.19 4.51
CA VAL A 351 -40.07 4.68 3.20
C VAL A 351 -38.95 3.89 2.54
N PHE A 352 -39.25 2.68 2.08
CA PHE A 352 -38.31 1.79 1.39
C PHE A 352 -38.18 2.14 -0.10
N ASP A 353 -36.99 1.93 -0.68
CA ASP A 353 -36.80 1.93 -2.14
C ASP A 353 -37.69 0.85 -2.78
N LYS A 354 -38.49 1.23 -3.79
CA LYS A 354 -39.42 0.33 -4.49
C LYS A 354 -38.73 -0.85 -5.18
N LYS A 355 -37.42 -0.76 -5.44
CA LYS A 355 -36.62 -1.82 -6.07
C LYS A 355 -36.14 -2.89 -5.08
N ILE A 356 -36.41 -2.75 -3.78
CA ILE A 356 -36.01 -3.73 -2.78
C ILE A 356 -37.18 -4.64 -2.37
N LYS A 357 -36.91 -5.92 -2.14
CA LYS A 357 -37.85 -6.99 -1.77
C LYS A 357 -37.30 -7.78 -0.58
N ASN A 358 -38.10 -8.71 -0.03
CA ASN A 358 -37.67 -9.64 1.04
C ASN A 358 -36.99 -8.92 2.21
N LYS A 359 -37.70 -7.94 2.77
CA LYS A 359 -37.18 -6.92 3.68
C LYS A 359 -37.24 -7.44 5.11
N LYS A 360 -36.09 -7.70 5.73
CA LYS A 360 -36.02 -8.21 7.12
C LYS A 360 -35.06 -7.40 7.97
N LEU A 361 -35.55 -6.96 9.12
CA LEU A 361 -34.77 -6.23 10.11
C LEU A 361 -34.36 -7.18 11.24
N TYR A 362 -33.07 -7.25 11.52
CA TYR A 362 -32.48 -8.08 12.58
C TYR A 362 -31.78 -7.22 13.62
N PHE A 363 -31.77 -7.70 14.86
CA PHE A 363 -31.13 -7.03 15.98
C PHE A 363 -29.93 -7.85 16.44
N ASN A 364 -28.83 -7.18 16.78
CA ASN A 364 -27.67 -7.86 17.36
C ASN A 364 -27.91 -8.25 18.83
N ASN A 365 -28.87 -7.60 19.51
CA ASN A 365 -29.25 -7.85 20.89
C ASN A 365 -30.75 -8.13 20.95
N ALA A 366 -31.17 -9.30 21.48
CA ALA A 366 -32.58 -9.64 21.64
C ALA A 366 -33.35 -8.62 22.53
N LEU A 367 -32.64 -7.96 23.46
CA LEU A 367 -33.20 -6.93 24.33
C LEU A 367 -33.47 -5.61 23.61
N ALA A 368 -32.91 -5.38 22.42
CA ALA A 368 -33.11 -4.16 21.63
C ALA A 368 -34.59 -3.88 21.34
N LYS A 369 -35.39 -4.94 21.13
CA LYS A 369 -36.84 -4.83 20.90
C LYS A 369 -37.59 -4.27 22.11
N LYS A 370 -37.03 -4.34 23.33
CA LYS A 370 -37.67 -3.79 24.53
C LYS A 370 -37.81 -2.28 24.51
N TYR A 371 -37.06 -1.59 23.66
CA TYR A 371 -37.03 -0.14 23.58
C TYR A 371 -37.66 0.42 22.30
N LEU A 372 -38.20 -0.45 21.43
CA LEU A 372 -38.77 -0.06 20.14
C LEU A 372 -40.18 -0.64 19.98
N LEU A 373 -41.10 0.13 19.41
CA LEU A 373 -42.40 -0.35 18.96
C LEU A 373 -42.45 -0.37 17.43
N PHE A 374 -42.72 -1.55 16.87
CA PHE A 374 -43.00 -1.71 15.45
C PHE A 374 -44.51 -1.70 15.23
N LYS A 375 -45.03 -0.64 14.62
CA LYS A 375 -46.48 -0.45 14.38
C LYS A 375 -46.98 -1.22 13.17
N ASN A 376 -46.06 -1.66 12.32
CA ASN A 376 -46.32 -2.54 11.19
C ASN A 376 -45.18 -3.56 11.02
N GLY A 377 -45.36 -4.48 10.07
CA GLY A 377 -44.46 -5.62 9.89
C GLY A 377 -44.84 -6.80 10.80
N ASN A 378 -44.32 -7.97 10.47
CA ASN A 378 -44.53 -9.17 11.27
C ASN A 378 -43.36 -9.34 12.24
N VAL A 379 -43.62 -9.23 13.55
CA VAL A 379 -42.60 -9.31 14.59
C VAL A 379 -42.33 -10.78 14.95
N GLU A 380 -41.12 -11.24 14.71
CA GLU A 380 -40.63 -12.58 15.08
C GLU A 380 -39.77 -12.51 16.36
N SER A 381 -39.18 -13.62 16.82
CA SER A 381 -38.28 -13.63 18.00
C SER A 381 -37.09 -12.68 17.80
N ASP A 382 -36.40 -12.80 16.68
CA ASP A 382 -35.11 -12.13 16.43
C ASP A 382 -35.14 -11.17 15.23
N SER A 383 -36.27 -11.13 14.51
CA SER A 383 -36.43 -10.30 13.33
C SER A 383 -37.76 -9.53 13.31
N VAL A 384 -37.89 -8.58 12.38
CA VAL A 384 -39.17 -8.01 11.96
C VAL A 384 -39.23 -8.05 10.43
N ASP A 385 -40.28 -8.65 9.89
CA ASP A 385 -40.47 -8.84 8.45
C ASP A 385 -41.36 -7.74 7.84
N TYR A 386 -40.84 -7.07 6.82
CA TYR A 386 -41.48 -6.00 6.05
C TYR A 386 -41.65 -6.34 4.57
N SER A 387 -41.52 -7.61 4.18
CA SER A 387 -41.41 -8.02 2.76
C SER A 387 -42.57 -7.58 1.88
N ASN A 388 -43.77 -7.44 2.44
CA ASN A 388 -45.00 -7.03 1.74
C ASN A 388 -45.38 -5.57 2.02
N LEU A 389 -44.46 -4.75 2.53
CA LEU A 389 -44.71 -3.38 2.95
C LEU A 389 -43.78 -2.41 2.23
N ASP A 390 -44.28 -1.21 1.95
CA ASP A 390 -43.53 -0.13 1.30
C ASP A 390 -42.84 0.81 2.30
N LYS A 391 -43.15 0.65 3.59
CA LYS A 391 -42.61 1.47 4.67
C LYS A 391 -42.49 0.71 5.98
N MET A 392 -41.59 1.17 6.83
CA MET A 392 -41.49 0.83 8.25
C MET A 392 -42.09 1.97 9.08
N ILE A 393 -42.93 1.62 10.04
CA ILE A 393 -43.49 2.55 11.02
C ILE A 393 -42.99 2.08 12.39
N VAL A 394 -42.12 2.88 12.99
CA VAL A 394 -41.43 2.55 14.23
C VAL A 394 -41.46 3.74 15.18
N GLU A 395 -41.56 3.46 16.47
CA GLU A 395 -41.59 4.44 17.56
C GLU A 395 -40.57 4.01 18.63
N GLY A 396 -39.94 4.97 19.31
CA GLY A 396 -39.21 4.68 20.55
C GLY A 396 -40.20 4.33 21.67
N TRP A 397 -40.11 3.13 22.24
CA TRP A 397 -41.00 2.73 23.35
C TRP A 397 -40.66 3.48 24.63
N ILE A 398 -39.39 3.46 25.04
CA ILE A 398 -38.90 4.16 26.23
C ILE A 398 -37.42 4.46 26.05
N TYR A 399 -37.00 5.62 26.55
CA TYR A 399 -35.59 5.98 26.56
C TYR A 399 -34.87 5.33 27.73
N ASN A 400 -33.67 4.79 27.49
CA ASN A 400 -32.74 4.37 28.52
C ASN A 400 -31.34 4.84 28.10
N GLU A 401 -30.70 5.69 28.89
CA GLU A 401 -29.33 6.21 28.63
C GLU A 401 -28.29 5.10 28.42
N SER A 402 -28.48 3.91 28.97
CA SER A 402 -27.58 2.77 28.74
C SER A 402 -27.81 2.04 27.42
N GLU A 403 -28.96 2.24 26.77
CA GLU A 403 -29.44 1.53 25.59
C GLU A 403 -30.19 2.49 24.63
N ASP A 404 -29.65 3.69 24.43
CA ASP A 404 -30.24 4.72 23.55
C ASP A 404 -29.79 4.59 22.09
N TYR A 405 -28.78 3.76 21.79
CA TYR A 405 -28.34 3.41 20.45
C TYR A 405 -28.58 1.94 20.15
N ILE A 406 -29.47 1.66 19.20
CA ILE A 406 -29.88 0.29 18.84
C ILE A 406 -29.39 -0.07 17.45
N SER A 407 -28.31 -0.85 17.39
CA SER A 407 -27.74 -1.33 16.14
C SER A 407 -28.62 -2.40 15.48
N CYS A 408 -28.91 -2.19 14.20
CA CYS A 408 -29.76 -3.03 13.38
C CYS A 408 -29.06 -3.47 12.08
N LYS A 409 -29.42 -4.67 11.62
CA LYS A 409 -29.05 -5.20 10.31
C LYS A 409 -30.30 -5.34 9.46
N TYR A 410 -30.36 -4.62 8.35
CA TYR A 410 -31.47 -4.69 7.42
C TYR A 410 -31.06 -5.50 6.19
N SER A 411 -31.56 -6.72 6.10
CA SER A 411 -31.38 -7.58 4.93
C SER A 411 -32.51 -7.35 3.95
N PHE A 412 -32.17 -7.21 2.68
CA PHE A 412 -33.15 -7.10 1.60
C PHE A 412 -32.54 -7.57 0.29
N ASP A 413 -33.39 -8.02 -0.61
CA ASP A 413 -33.01 -8.32 -1.98
C ASP A 413 -33.15 -7.06 -2.83
N LYS A 414 -32.09 -6.69 -3.55
CA LYS A 414 -32.11 -5.56 -4.50
C LYS A 414 -31.93 -6.09 -5.91
N ASP A 415 -32.84 -5.69 -6.78
CA ASP A 415 -32.77 -5.99 -8.21
C ASP A 415 -31.94 -4.93 -8.94
N PHE A 416 -30.88 -5.38 -9.63
CA PHE A 416 -30.06 -4.56 -10.52
C PHE A 416 -30.41 -4.87 -11.97
N SER A 417 -30.72 -3.82 -12.73
CA SER A 417 -31.05 -3.94 -14.15
C SER A 417 -29.79 -3.71 -14.97
N LEU A 418 -29.43 -4.72 -15.75
CA LEU A 418 -28.28 -4.73 -16.64
C LEU A 418 -28.62 -4.04 -17.98
N VAL A 419 -27.60 -3.60 -18.74
CA VAL A 419 -27.78 -2.88 -20.02
C VAL A 419 -28.51 -3.75 -21.05
N ASN A 420 -28.30 -5.06 -21.00
CA ASN A 420 -28.97 -6.04 -21.86
C ASN A 420 -30.40 -6.41 -21.40
N ASN A 421 -31.00 -5.68 -20.46
CA ASN A 421 -32.31 -5.96 -19.85
C ASN A 421 -32.38 -7.26 -19.02
N TYR A 422 -31.25 -7.85 -18.66
CA TYR A 422 -31.20 -8.91 -17.65
C TYR A 422 -31.28 -8.31 -16.24
N PHE A 423 -31.74 -9.10 -15.27
CA PHE A 423 -31.81 -8.69 -13.87
C PHE A 423 -30.93 -9.57 -13.01
N VAL A 424 -30.15 -8.93 -12.14
CA VAL A 424 -29.36 -9.61 -11.11
C VAL A 424 -29.87 -9.19 -9.76
N THR A 425 -30.38 -10.16 -9.00
CA THR A 425 -30.82 -9.95 -7.62
C THR A 425 -29.66 -10.25 -6.68
N LYS A 426 -29.38 -9.34 -5.76
CA LYS A 426 -28.40 -9.55 -4.68
C LYS A 426 -29.08 -9.36 -3.33
N ASN A 427 -28.81 -10.26 -2.40
CA ASN A 427 -29.14 -10.03 -0.99
C ASN A 427 -28.10 -9.08 -0.39
N LEU A 428 -28.55 -7.92 0.07
CA LEU A 428 -27.72 -6.90 0.67
C LEU A 428 -28.05 -6.75 2.15
N VAL A 429 -27.04 -6.45 2.97
CA VAL A 429 -27.19 -6.20 4.40
C VAL A 429 -26.73 -4.79 4.72
N TYR A 430 -27.68 -3.91 5.02
CA TYR A 430 -27.44 -2.54 5.43
C TYR A 430 -27.41 -2.43 6.95
N ASN A 431 -26.34 -1.87 7.50
CA ASN A 431 -26.21 -1.64 8.94
C ASN A 431 -26.57 -0.20 9.26
N PHE A 432 -27.46 0.00 10.23
CA PHE A 432 -27.86 1.31 10.73
C PHE A 432 -28.25 1.22 12.21
N THR A 433 -28.45 2.36 12.85
CA THR A 433 -28.78 2.48 14.27
C THR A 433 -30.09 3.24 14.44
N PHE A 434 -30.94 2.83 15.38
CA PHE A 434 -31.96 3.71 15.92
C PHE A 434 -31.39 4.46 17.12
N THR A 435 -31.53 5.79 17.13
CA THR A 435 -31.18 6.61 18.29
C THR A 435 -32.46 7.02 18.98
N ILE A 436 -32.71 6.51 20.18
CA ILE A 436 -33.90 6.88 20.94
C ILE A 436 -33.62 8.19 21.65
N GLU A 437 -34.48 9.17 21.43
CA GLU A 437 -34.39 10.47 22.08
C GLU A 437 -35.16 10.45 23.40
N LYS A 438 -34.60 11.11 24.41
CA LYS A 438 -35.24 11.29 25.72
C LYS A 438 -36.58 11.99 25.54
N TYR A 439 -37.61 11.51 26.25
CA TYR A 439 -38.89 12.21 26.31
C TYR A 439 -38.68 13.58 26.99
N SER A 440 -38.89 14.66 26.23
CA SER A 440 -38.53 16.03 26.63
C SER A 440 -39.63 16.78 27.37
N ASP A 441 -40.90 16.40 27.18
CA ASP A 441 -42.05 17.04 27.82
C ASP A 441 -42.23 16.53 29.26
N ASN A 442 -41.90 17.40 30.20
CA ASN A 442 -41.78 17.08 31.62
C ASN A 442 -43.00 17.47 32.48
N ASP A 443 -44.19 17.07 32.03
CA ASP A 443 -45.42 17.19 32.81
C ASP A 443 -45.96 15.79 33.16
N ILE A 444 -45.22 15.03 33.95
CA ILE A 444 -45.72 13.77 34.50
C ILE A 444 -46.79 14.08 35.53
N LYS A 445 -48.02 13.63 35.27
CA LYS A 445 -49.14 13.79 36.19
C LYS A 445 -49.28 12.54 37.06
N ILE A 446 -49.15 12.71 38.37
CA ILE A 446 -49.39 11.66 39.36
C ILE A 446 -50.72 11.97 40.05
N ASN A 447 -51.80 11.31 39.62
CA ASN A 447 -53.14 11.44 40.18
C ASN A 447 -53.95 10.16 39.96
N ASP A 448 -55.18 10.10 40.48
CA ASP A 448 -56.07 8.92 40.37
C ASP A 448 -56.48 8.58 38.93
N GLN A 449 -56.26 9.47 37.96
CA GLN A 449 -56.52 9.21 36.54
C GLN A 449 -55.35 8.49 35.87
N THR A 450 -54.14 8.62 36.39
CA THR A 450 -52.90 8.08 35.80
C THR A 450 -52.29 6.96 36.61
N ILE A 451 -52.64 6.86 37.89
CA ILE A 451 -52.09 5.89 38.84
C ILE A 451 -53.22 5.17 39.59
N LYS A 452 -53.03 3.88 39.85
CA LYS A 452 -53.88 3.08 40.71
C LYS A 452 -53.04 2.21 41.63
N ILE A 453 -53.46 2.07 42.88
CA ILE A 453 -52.91 1.08 43.81
C ILE A 453 -53.84 -0.13 43.89
N GLN A 454 -53.28 -1.34 43.87
CA GLN A 454 -54.01 -2.59 44.07
C GLN A 454 -53.18 -3.60 44.85
N SER A 455 -53.84 -4.53 45.54
CA SER A 455 -53.22 -5.72 46.12
C SER A 455 -54.00 -6.95 45.72
N ASP A 456 -53.29 -8.05 45.47
CA ASP A 456 -53.90 -9.36 45.22
C ASP A 456 -54.28 -10.06 46.55
N GLU A 457 -53.71 -9.61 47.67
CA GLU A 457 -53.81 -10.25 48.99
C GLU A 457 -54.68 -9.44 49.98
N ASP A 458 -54.88 -8.15 49.73
CA ASP A 458 -55.73 -7.28 50.54
C ASP A 458 -56.83 -6.59 49.72
N SER A 459 -58.02 -7.19 49.74
CA SER A 459 -59.22 -6.61 49.14
C SER A 459 -59.76 -5.36 49.85
N SER A 460 -59.26 -5.07 51.06
CA SER A 460 -59.65 -3.90 51.87
C SER A 460 -58.71 -2.72 51.73
N LEU A 461 -57.69 -2.82 50.88
CA LEU A 461 -56.70 -1.78 50.61
C LEU A 461 -57.39 -0.46 50.23
N LYS A 462 -56.95 0.63 50.87
CA LYS A 462 -57.37 2.00 50.55
C LYS A 462 -56.15 2.88 50.33
N TYR A 463 -56.30 3.89 49.48
CA TYR A 463 -55.22 4.85 49.25
C TYR A 463 -55.76 6.25 48.94
N GLU A 464 -54.91 7.26 49.18
CA GLU A 464 -55.15 8.65 48.83
C GLU A 464 -53.94 9.20 48.08
N ILE A 465 -54.15 9.92 46.97
CA ILE A 465 -53.10 10.58 46.20
C ILE A 465 -53.26 12.10 46.35
N ASN A 466 -52.22 12.77 46.86
CA ASN A 466 -52.19 14.24 46.97
C ASN A 466 -50.77 14.78 46.75
N ASN A 467 -50.60 15.69 45.78
CA ASN A 467 -49.32 16.39 45.51
C ASN A 467 -48.09 15.47 45.49
N SER A 468 -48.12 14.41 44.68
CA SER A 468 -47.03 13.42 44.56
C SER A 468 -46.74 12.64 45.86
N ILE A 469 -47.69 12.60 46.78
CA ILE A 469 -47.69 11.73 47.96
C ILE A 469 -48.83 10.71 47.80
N VAL A 470 -48.50 9.43 47.91
CA VAL A 470 -49.45 8.33 47.93
C VAL A 470 -49.47 7.74 49.34
N ASN A 471 -50.59 7.91 50.04
CA ASN A 471 -50.80 7.26 51.34
C ASN A 471 -51.56 5.95 51.09
N VAL A 472 -50.95 4.81 51.42
CA VAL A 472 -51.53 3.48 51.26
C VAL A 472 -51.85 2.90 52.64
N PHE A 473 -53.03 2.33 52.79
CA PHE A 473 -53.51 1.62 53.97
C PHE A 473 -53.79 0.17 53.56
N THR A 474 -53.01 -0.77 54.08
CA THR A 474 -52.99 -2.16 53.60
C THR A 474 -52.63 -3.13 54.71
N LYS A 475 -53.12 -4.36 54.60
CA LYS A 475 -52.80 -5.52 55.45
C LYS A 475 -51.86 -6.52 54.78
N ALA A 476 -51.66 -6.39 53.47
CA ALA A 476 -50.76 -7.25 52.73
C ALA A 476 -49.30 -6.85 52.94
N ASP A 477 -48.37 -7.77 52.72
CA ASP A 477 -46.92 -7.50 52.76
C ASP A 477 -46.39 -6.86 51.46
N ASN A 478 -47.28 -6.69 50.48
CA ASN A 478 -46.98 -6.05 49.21
C ASN A 478 -48.23 -5.47 48.53
N PHE A 479 -48.01 -4.55 47.60
CA PHE A 479 -49.02 -4.04 46.67
C PHE A 479 -48.39 -3.63 45.34
N TYR A 480 -49.23 -3.36 44.34
CA TYR A 480 -48.81 -2.89 43.03
C TYR A 480 -49.21 -1.44 42.82
N LEU A 481 -48.21 -0.62 42.49
CA LEU A 481 -48.37 0.70 41.91
C LEU A 481 -48.53 0.54 40.39
N LYS A 482 -49.75 0.72 39.90
CA LYS A 482 -50.08 0.67 38.47
C LYS A 482 -50.03 2.07 37.89
N ILE A 483 -49.20 2.30 36.88
CA ILE A 483 -49.09 3.59 36.19
C ILE A 483 -49.56 3.41 34.76
N LYS A 484 -50.42 4.31 34.24
CA LYS A 484 -50.86 4.25 32.85
C LYS A 484 -49.64 4.17 31.92
N THR A 485 -49.68 3.22 30.99
CA THR A 485 -48.52 2.90 30.13
C THR A 485 -47.97 4.12 29.39
N GLU A 486 -48.84 5.01 28.90
CA GLU A 486 -48.44 6.24 28.22
C GLU A 486 -47.77 7.28 29.14
N GLU A 487 -48.13 7.33 30.42
CA GLU A 487 -47.43 8.15 31.41
C GLU A 487 -46.11 7.50 31.83
N PHE A 488 -46.08 6.17 31.91
CA PHE A 488 -44.90 5.41 32.30
C PHE A 488 -43.71 5.60 31.35
N ARG A 489 -43.95 5.72 30.04
CA ARG A 489 -42.90 5.96 29.04
C ARG A 489 -42.14 7.28 29.26
N LYS A 490 -42.76 8.26 29.92
CA LYS A 490 -42.14 9.56 30.24
C LYS A 490 -41.07 9.47 31.35
N PHE A 491 -41.02 8.36 32.08
CA PHE A 491 -40.01 8.13 33.13
C PHE A 491 -38.62 7.79 32.60
N ASN A 492 -38.46 7.62 31.29
CA ASN A 492 -37.16 7.37 30.67
C ASN A 492 -36.36 6.21 31.32
N SER A 493 -37.02 5.06 31.50
CA SER A 493 -36.49 3.81 32.10
C SER A 493 -35.85 3.89 33.49
N ILE A 494 -35.93 5.03 34.17
CA ILE A 494 -35.32 5.18 35.50
C ILE A 494 -36.42 5.27 36.55
N ILE A 495 -36.44 4.24 37.39
CA ILE A 495 -37.15 4.22 38.66
C ILE A 495 -36.10 3.87 39.72
N LYS A 496 -35.77 4.83 40.58
CA LYS A 496 -34.85 4.61 41.69
C LYS A 496 -35.60 4.65 42.99
N GLU A 497 -35.36 3.65 43.81
CA GLU A 497 -35.70 3.70 45.23
C GLU A 497 -34.64 4.48 45.98
N LEU A 498 -35.07 5.29 46.91
CA LEU A 498 -34.19 5.85 47.92
C LEU A 498 -34.89 5.75 49.27
N PHE A 499 -34.13 5.28 50.26
CA PHE A 499 -34.63 4.90 51.56
C PHE A 499 -34.38 5.96 52.62
N ASP A 500 -35.30 6.04 53.58
CA ASP A 500 -34.99 6.46 54.96
C ASP A 500 -34.82 5.24 55.91
N SER A 501 -35.27 4.02 55.53
CA SER A 501 -35.14 2.75 56.28
C SER A 501 -34.87 1.53 55.36
N THR A 502 -34.24 0.46 55.87
CA THR A 502 -33.72 -0.69 55.08
C THR A 502 -34.75 -1.73 54.64
N ASP A 503 -36.04 -1.52 54.90
CA ASP A 503 -37.01 -2.63 54.97
C ASP A 503 -38.05 -2.66 53.84
N ILE A 504 -37.85 -1.87 52.78
CA ILE A 504 -38.70 -1.84 51.58
C ILE A 504 -37.90 -2.38 50.40
N ASP A 505 -38.52 -3.19 49.54
CA ASP A 505 -37.92 -3.75 48.32
C ASP A 505 -38.84 -3.52 47.12
N LEU A 506 -38.30 -2.84 46.11
CA LEU A 506 -38.99 -2.64 44.83
C LEU A 506 -38.62 -3.69 43.80
N LYS A 507 -39.66 -4.33 43.26
CA LYS A 507 -39.55 -5.15 42.06
C LYS A 507 -40.37 -4.53 40.96
N TYR A 508 -39.70 -3.86 40.03
CA TYR A 508 -40.31 -3.43 38.77
C TYR A 508 -39.75 -4.26 37.61
N THR A 509 -40.60 -4.53 36.63
CA THR A 509 -40.19 -5.25 35.41
C THR A 509 -40.37 -4.33 34.22
N PHE A 510 -39.26 -3.91 33.60
CA PHE A 510 -39.26 -3.42 32.22
C PHE A 510 -39.45 -4.63 31.29
N ASP A 511 -40.69 -5.10 31.18
CA ASP A 511 -41.07 -6.14 30.23
C ASP A 511 -41.81 -5.53 29.05
N ILE A 512 -41.37 -5.91 27.83
CA ILE A 512 -42.02 -5.55 26.58
C ILE A 512 -43.50 -5.93 26.60
N ASN A 513 -43.89 -7.02 27.28
CA ASN A 513 -45.28 -7.45 27.38
C ASN A 513 -46.23 -6.43 28.06
N GLN A 514 -45.68 -5.41 28.72
CA GLN A 514 -46.49 -4.32 29.29
C GLN A 514 -46.96 -3.30 28.23
N TYR A 515 -46.43 -3.33 26.99
CA TYR A 515 -46.84 -2.38 25.94
C TYR A 515 -48.30 -2.41 25.55
N ASN A 516 -48.90 -3.59 25.57
CA ASN A 516 -50.32 -3.77 25.25
C ASN A 516 -51.23 -3.59 26.45
N LYS A 517 -50.67 -3.34 27.64
CA LYS A 517 -51.46 -3.15 28.85
C LYS A 517 -51.84 -1.69 28.98
N GLU A 518 -53.01 -1.45 29.56
CA GLU A 518 -53.43 -0.10 29.94
C GLU A 518 -52.51 0.48 31.04
N TYR A 519 -51.94 -0.39 31.89
CA TYR A 519 -51.07 -0.02 33.01
C TYR A 519 -49.78 -0.85 33.06
N CYS A 520 -48.69 -0.20 33.42
CA CYS A 520 -47.41 -0.77 33.85
C CYS A 520 -47.39 -0.94 35.37
N ASP A 521 -46.94 -2.10 35.84
CA ASP A 521 -47.02 -2.48 37.24
C ASP A 521 -45.64 -2.39 37.92
N ILE A 522 -45.58 -1.71 39.06
CA ILE A 522 -44.43 -1.66 39.97
C ILE A 522 -44.84 -2.37 41.26
N LYS A 523 -44.20 -3.50 41.59
CA LYS A 523 -44.47 -4.21 42.85
C LYS A 523 -43.65 -3.56 43.97
N ILE A 524 -44.35 -3.17 45.02
CA ILE A 524 -43.78 -2.59 46.24
C ILE A 524 -43.95 -3.64 47.33
N SER A 525 -42.83 -4.20 47.80
CA SER A 525 -42.79 -5.17 48.90
C SER A 525 -42.10 -4.55 50.11
N TYR A 526 -42.42 -5.00 51.31
CA TYR A 526 -41.76 -4.53 52.53
C TYR A 526 -41.75 -5.63 53.60
N SER A 527 -40.87 -5.50 54.57
CA SER A 527 -40.66 -6.47 55.65
C SER A 527 -40.51 -5.75 56.99
N THR A 528 -41.62 -5.38 57.64
CA THR A 528 -41.61 -4.70 58.95
C THR A 528 -42.75 -5.15 59.86
N ASP A 529 -42.65 -4.78 61.14
CA ASP A 529 -43.71 -5.00 62.12
C ASP A 529 -44.95 -4.12 61.85
N PRO A 530 -46.18 -4.58 62.20
CA PRO A 530 -47.44 -3.90 61.90
C PRO A 530 -47.61 -2.49 62.50
N GLU A 531 -46.77 -2.10 63.45
CA GLU A 531 -46.86 -0.80 64.14
C GLU A 531 -45.97 0.29 63.50
N GLU A 532 -45.15 -0.05 62.51
CA GLU A 532 -44.23 0.89 61.89
C GLU A 532 -44.84 1.68 60.72
N LYS A 533 -44.56 2.99 60.68
CA LYS A 533 -44.85 3.84 59.52
C LYS A 533 -43.69 3.79 58.55
N LEU A 534 -43.90 3.12 57.43
CA LEU A 534 -42.93 3.00 56.36
C LEU A 534 -43.09 4.16 55.36
N ASN A 535 -41.99 4.83 55.04
CA ASN A 535 -41.94 5.84 53.99
C ASN A 535 -40.85 5.50 53.00
N THR A 536 -41.19 5.45 51.71
CA THR A 536 -40.22 5.39 50.61
C THR A 536 -40.51 6.52 49.64
N TYR A 537 -39.58 6.77 48.73
CA TYR A 537 -39.85 7.62 47.59
C TYR A 537 -39.26 7.01 46.32
N LEU A 538 -40.07 7.06 45.27
CA LEU A 538 -39.67 6.71 43.92
C LEU A 538 -39.18 7.96 43.22
N ILE A 539 -38.01 7.87 42.65
CA ILE A 539 -37.48 8.88 41.76
C ILE A 539 -37.59 8.42 40.31
N PHE A 540 -38.18 9.27 39.47
CA PHE A 540 -38.35 9.00 38.05
C PHE A 540 -37.55 9.95 37.15
N GLY A 541 -37.29 9.54 35.92
CA GLY A 541 -36.84 10.44 34.85
C GLY A 541 -35.50 11.10 35.10
N TYR A 542 -34.51 10.38 35.66
CA TYR A 542 -33.20 10.93 36.03
C TYR A 542 -33.28 12.03 37.10
N ASN A 543 -33.92 11.73 38.23
CA ASN A 543 -34.05 12.68 39.35
C ASN A 543 -34.96 13.88 39.08
N GLN A 544 -35.84 13.79 38.08
CA GLN A 544 -36.75 14.88 37.71
C GLN A 544 -38.06 14.86 38.50
N TYR A 545 -38.51 13.69 38.95
CA TYR A 545 -39.76 13.55 39.70
C TYR A 545 -39.56 12.72 40.95
N LYS A 546 -40.23 13.11 42.02
CA LYS A 546 -40.25 12.39 43.29
C LYS A 546 -41.69 12.06 43.65
N LEU A 547 -41.98 10.77 43.83
CA LEU A 547 -43.24 10.25 44.34
C LEU A 547 -42.99 9.67 45.72
N THR A 548 -43.52 10.31 46.76
CA THR A 548 -43.44 9.79 48.13
C THR A 548 -44.56 8.79 48.36
N ILE A 549 -44.22 7.62 48.89
CA ILE A 549 -45.16 6.56 49.21
C ILE A 549 -45.10 6.33 50.71
N LYS A 550 -46.22 6.54 51.38
CA LYS A 550 -46.38 6.30 52.82
C LYS A 550 -47.25 5.07 53.01
N ILE A 551 -46.74 4.07 53.70
CA ILE A 551 -47.39 2.79 53.91
C ILE A 551 -47.82 2.72 55.37
N ASN A 552 -49.12 2.50 55.58
CA ASN A 552 -49.74 2.37 56.89
C ASN A 552 -50.29 0.95 57.00
N LEU A 553 -49.66 0.12 57.83
CA LEU A 553 -50.13 -1.23 58.15
C LEU A 553 -51.34 -1.12 59.09
N THR A 554 -52.42 -1.87 58.81
CA THR A 554 -53.72 -1.73 59.51
C THR A 554 -54.34 -3.04 59.97
#